data_AF-A0A822H0X4-F1
#
_entry.id   AF-A0A822H0X4-F1
#
_cell.length_a   1.000
_cell.length_b   1.000
_cell.length_c   1.000
_cell.angle_alpha   90.00
_cell.angle_beta   90.00
_cell.angle_gamma   90.00
#
_symmetry.space_group_name_H-M   'P 1'
#
loop_
_entity.id
_entity.type
_entity.pdbx_description
1 polymer ?
#
loop_
_entity_poly.entity_id
_entity_poly.type
_entity_poly.pdbx_seq_one_letter_code
_entity_poly.pdbx_strand_id
1 'polypeptide(L)'
;FVLTVIDAGWSGYFNLVDMKFSGIFHVPNGNLVAVTDALTEFAARNPDLDFGKTSFFSFSSFYDYFMFALEPSNPTGFNVLLSSRLIPETTVRNLPEKVADAFFKARGQSGNGSLLLGHIVAGGQVSHISNTNNSVNPGWRTALLHMVY
;
A
#
# COMPACT_ATOMS: atom_id res chain seq x y z
N PHE A 1 -5.30 12.70 17.26
CA PHE A 1 -5.56 11.36 16.68
C PHE A 1 -6.18 11.57 15.31
N VAL A 2 -5.37 11.56 14.26
CA VAL A 2 -5.85 11.64 12.87
C VAL A 2 -6.04 10.19 12.42
N LEU A 3 -7.25 9.82 12.00
CA LEU A 3 -7.48 8.53 11.35
C LEU A 3 -6.54 8.43 10.14
N THR A 4 -5.74 7.36 10.07
CA THR A 4 -4.98 7.08 8.85
C THR A 4 -5.88 6.36 7.84
N VAL A 5 -5.53 6.42 6.55
CA VAL A 5 -6.26 5.70 5.50
C VAL A 5 -6.43 4.21 5.81
N ILE A 6 -5.47 3.59 6.50
CA ILE A 6 -5.51 2.18 6.90
C ILE A 6 -6.55 1.93 8.00
N ASP A 7 -6.68 2.87 8.95
CA ASP A 7 -7.71 2.82 9.99
C ASP A 7 -9.12 2.95 9.39
N ALA A 8 -9.22 3.61 8.22
CA ALA A 8 -10.45 3.69 7.43
C ALA A 8 -10.68 2.45 6.53
N GLY A 9 -9.89 1.37 6.71
CA GLY A 9 -10.06 0.11 5.97
C GLY A 9 -9.45 0.10 4.57
N TRP A 10 -8.56 1.04 4.25
CA TRP A 10 -7.90 1.06 2.95
C TRP A 10 -6.84 -0.04 2.86
N SER A 11 -6.76 -0.67 1.70
CA SER A 11 -5.73 -1.64 1.34
C SER A 11 -5.24 -1.39 -0.08
N GLY A 12 -4.06 -1.87 -0.44
CA GLY A 12 -3.58 -1.67 -1.80
C GLY A 12 -2.11 -1.93 -2.00
N TYR A 13 -1.67 -1.54 -3.19
CA TYR A 13 -0.32 -1.74 -3.69
C TYR A 13 0.18 -0.41 -4.24
N PHE A 14 1.42 -0.09 -3.96
CA PHE A 14 2.10 1.06 -4.52
C PHE A 14 3.51 0.69 -4.96
N ASN A 15 4.03 1.50 -5.86
CA ASN A 15 5.41 1.47 -6.26
C ASN A 15 6.06 2.84 -6.01
N LEU A 16 7.35 2.78 -5.71
CA LEU A 16 8.23 3.93 -5.67
C LEU A 16 9.28 3.75 -6.76
N VAL A 17 9.23 4.63 -7.76
CA VAL A 17 10.22 4.74 -8.84
C VAL A 17 10.74 6.16 -8.83
N ASP A 18 12.05 6.34 -8.67
CA ASP A 18 12.66 7.64 -8.41
C ASP A 18 11.94 8.36 -7.25
N MET A 19 11.55 9.63 -7.42
CA MET A 19 10.77 10.41 -6.47
C MET A 19 9.25 10.32 -6.72
N LYS A 20 8.80 9.34 -7.50
CA LYS A 20 7.38 9.18 -7.87
C LYS A 20 6.77 8.02 -7.10
N PHE A 21 5.68 8.33 -6.42
CA PHE A 21 4.80 7.37 -5.80
C PHE A 21 3.59 7.13 -6.71
N SER A 22 3.31 5.88 -7.04
CA SER A 22 2.11 5.50 -7.79
C SER A 22 1.49 4.28 -7.14
N GLY A 23 0.16 4.24 -7.01
CA GLY A 23 -0.50 3.13 -6.35
C GLY A 23 -1.97 3.02 -6.67
N ILE A 24 -2.52 1.85 -6.34
CA ILE A 24 -3.93 1.54 -6.43
C ILE A 24 -4.38 1.11 -5.03
N PHE A 25 -5.39 1.81 -4.52
CA PHE A 25 -5.94 1.57 -3.20
C PHE A 25 -7.44 1.27 -3.28
N HIS A 26 -7.90 0.46 -2.34
CA HIS A 26 -9.23 -0.12 -2.32
C HIS A 26 -9.84 0.10 -0.96
N VAL A 27 -11.13 0.44 -0.97
CA VAL A 27 -11.97 0.52 0.22
C VAL A 27 -13.18 -0.38 -0.03
N PRO A 28 -13.12 -1.66 0.40
CA PRO A 28 -14.25 -2.58 0.24
C PRO A 28 -15.51 -2.01 0.91
N ASN A 29 -16.63 -2.03 0.21
CA ASN A 29 -17.90 -1.44 0.67
C ASN A 29 -17.81 0.06 1.05
N GLY A 30 -16.80 0.76 0.51
CA GLY A 30 -16.59 2.19 0.74
C GLY A 30 -17.54 3.08 -0.06
N ASN A 31 -17.43 4.39 0.19
CA ASN A 31 -18.17 5.43 -0.52
C ASN A 31 -17.19 6.29 -1.33
N LEU A 32 -17.48 6.47 -2.63
CA LEU A 32 -16.67 7.28 -3.54
C LEU A 32 -16.49 8.73 -3.04
N VAL A 33 -17.53 9.31 -2.44
CA VAL A 33 -17.48 10.67 -1.87
C VAL A 33 -16.47 10.73 -0.73
N ALA A 34 -16.58 9.81 0.24
CA ALA A 34 -15.66 9.77 1.38
C ALA A 34 -14.20 9.53 0.96
N VAL A 35 -13.99 8.70 -0.07
CA VAL A 35 -12.66 8.46 -0.64
C VAL A 35 -12.10 9.71 -1.32
N THR A 36 -12.92 10.44 -2.06
CA THR A 36 -12.54 11.68 -2.75
C THR A 36 -12.22 12.80 -1.75
N ASP A 37 -13.06 12.95 -0.72
CA ASP A 37 -12.87 13.93 0.35
C ASP A 37 -11.57 13.67 1.12
N ALA A 38 -11.30 12.40 1.46
CA ALA A 38 -10.07 12.01 2.14
C ALA A 38 -8.80 12.36 1.33
N LEU A 39 -8.82 12.12 0.01
CA LEU A 39 -7.67 12.49 -0.83
C LEU A 39 -7.54 14.01 -0.98
N THR A 40 -8.67 14.72 -1.09
CA THR A 40 -8.68 16.19 -1.17
C THR A 40 -8.12 16.83 0.09
N GLU A 41 -8.53 16.33 1.26
CA GLU A 41 -8.01 16.75 2.56
C GLU A 41 -6.51 16.44 2.71
N PHE A 42 -6.09 15.26 2.26
CA PHE A 42 -4.67 14.88 2.25
C PHE A 42 -3.85 15.81 1.36
N ALA A 43 -4.32 16.12 0.14
CA ALA A 43 -3.64 17.05 -0.76
C ALA A 43 -3.55 18.47 -0.18
N ALA A 44 -4.64 18.96 0.40
CA ALA A 44 -4.68 20.29 1.03
C ALA A 44 -3.70 20.42 2.21
N ARG A 45 -3.43 19.32 2.93
CA ARG A 45 -2.48 19.28 4.06
C ARG A 45 -1.02 19.15 3.63
N ASN A 46 -0.75 18.69 2.41
CA ASN A 46 0.59 18.43 1.90
C ASN A 46 0.79 19.20 0.59
N PRO A 47 0.81 20.55 0.63
CA PRO A 47 0.89 21.39 -0.57
C PRO A 47 2.22 21.29 -1.31
N ASP A 48 3.22 20.67 -0.70
CA ASP A 48 4.53 20.35 -1.27
C ASP A 48 4.51 19.10 -2.16
N LEU A 49 3.47 18.27 -2.10
CA LEU A 49 3.29 17.11 -2.96
C LEU A 49 2.58 17.48 -4.26
N ASP A 50 3.15 17.07 -5.39
CA ASP A 50 2.52 17.16 -6.70
C ASP A 50 1.64 15.92 -6.95
N PHE A 51 0.32 16.13 -6.96
CA PHE A 51 -0.64 15.09 -7.29
C PHE A 51 -0.85 15.10 -8.81
N GLY A 52 -0.17 14.17 -9.49
CA GLY A 52 -0.35 13.96 -10.93
C GLY A 52 -1.73 13.39 -11.27
N LYS A 53 -1.78 12.17 -11.84
CA LYS A 53 -3.05 11.56 -12.25
C LYS A 53 -3.71 10.83 -11.08
N THR A 54 -4.85 11.34 -10.62
CA THR A 54 -5.75 10.66 -9.68
C THR A 54 -7.03 10.20 -10.38
N SER A 55 -7.49 8.98 -10.13
CA SER A 55 -8.73 8.46 -10.71
C SER A 55 -9.47 7.61 -9.68
N PHE A 56 -10.79 7.75 -9.64
CA PHE A 56 -11.64 7.06 -8.68
C PHE A 56 -12.68 6.24 -9.42
N PHE A 57 -12.86 4.99 -8.99
CA PHE A 57 -13.80 4.05 -9.58
C PHE A 57 -14.61 3.39 -8.48
N SER A 58 -15.88 3.15 -8.75
CA SER A 58 -16.75 2.32 -7.91
C SER A 58 -17.20 1.12 -8.72
N PHE A 59 -17.20 -0.05 -8.09
CA PHE A 59 -17.64 -1.31 -8.70
C PHE A 59 -18.80 -1.88 -7.89
N SER A 60 -19.78 -2.46 -8.59
CA SER A 60 -20.94 -3.12 -7.97
C SER A 60 -20.58 -4.38 -7.20
N SER A 61 -19.48 -5.04 -7.58
CA SER A 61 -19.00 -6.26 -6.95
C SER A 61 -17.49 -6.34 -6.98
N PHE A 62 -16.93 -7.19 -6.11
CA PHE A 62 -15.52 -7.54 -6.17
C PHE A 62 -15.14 -8.20 -7.51
N TYR A 63 -16.06 -8.95 -8.12
CA TYR A 63 -15.82 -9.60 -9.40
C TYR A 63 -15.62 -8.59 -10.54
N ASP A 64 -16.47 -7.56 -10.60
CA ASP A 64 -16.34 -6.50 -11.61
C ASP A 64 -15.01 -5.73 -11.46
N TYR A 65 -14.62 -5.47 -10.21
CA TYR A 65 -13.30 -4.92 -9.90
C TYR A 65 -12.17 -5.84 -10.35
N PHE A 66 -12.23 -7.14 -10.05
CA PHE A 66 -11.22 -8.12 -10.43
C PHE A 66 -11.03 -8.18 -11.95
N MET A 67 -12.13 -8.26 -12.71
CA MET A 67 -12.09 -8.28 -14.18
C MET A 67 -11.53 -6.98 -14.78
N PHE A 68 -11.79 -5.84 -14.14
CA PHE A 68 -11.29 -4.56 -14.61
C PHE A 68 -9.81 -4.33 -14.28
N ALA A 69 -9.41 -4.61 -13.04
CA ALA A 69 -8.12 -4.17 -12.49
C ALA A 69 -7.06 -5.28 -12.41
N LEU A 70 -7.45 -6.55 -12.35
CA LEU A 70 -6.56 -7.67 -12.04
C LEU A 70 -6.49 -8.73 -13.14
N GLU A 71 -7.55 -8.90 -13.94
CA GLU A 71 -7.59 -9.91 -15.01
C GLU A 71 -6.64 -9.62 -16.18
N PRO A 72 -6.42 -8.36 -16.62
CA PRO A 72 -5.36 -8.08 -17.57
C PRO A 72 -4.01 -8.44 -16.94
N SER A 73 -3.47 -9.61 -17.30
CA SER A 73 -2.26 -10.14 -16.67
C SER A 73 -1.07 -9.25 -16.98
N ASN A 74 -0.30 -8.88 -15.96
CA ASN A 74 0.96 -8.20 -16.15
C ASN A 74 1.95 -9.09 -16.94
N PRO A 75 2.85 -8.51 -17.75
CA PRO A 75 3.93 -9.26 -18.40
C PRO A 75 4.73 -10.08 -17.39
N THR A 76 5.02 -11.34 -17.73
CA THR A 76 5.82 -12.27 -16.91
C THR A 76 6.97 -12.85 -17.74
N GLY A 77 7.80 -13.71 -17.15
CA GLY A 77 8.92 -14.38 -17.85
C GLY A 77 10.29 -13.73 -17.64
N PHE A 78 10.43 -12.84 -16.65
CA PHE A 78 11.69 -12.19 -16.29
C PHE A 78 12.35 -12.87 -15.08
N ASN A 79 13.68 -12.88 -15.06
CA ASN A 79 14.42 -13.21 -13.85
C ASN A 79 14.36 -12.02 -12.88
N VAL A 80 13.85 -12.25 -11.67
CA VAL A 80 13.75 -11.21 -10.64
C VAL A 80 14.39 -11.71 -9.36
N LEU A 81 15.33 -10.93 -8.82
CA LEU A 81 15.86 -11.14 -7.48
C LEU A 81 15.04 -10.26 -6.53
N LEU A 82 14.26 -10.90 -5.65
CA LEU A 82 13.37 -10.20 -4.72
C LEU A 82 13.78 -10.47 -3.28
N SER A 83 13.78 -9.42 -2.49
CA SER A 83 13.77 -9.47 -1.03
C SER A 83 12.47 -8.84 -0.53
N SER A 84 12.10 -9.16 0.72
CA SER A 84 10.94 -8.50 1.32
C SER A 84 11.02 -8.37 2.84
N ARG A 85 10.21 -7.46 3.39
CA ARG A 85 10.13 -7.23 4.83
C ARG A 85 8.71 -6.87 5.25
N LEU A 86 8.21 -7.55 6.29
CA LEU A 86 7.05 -7.11 7.06
C LEU A 86 7.50 -6.01 8.03
N ILE A 87 6.85 -4.85 7.98
CA ILE A 87 7.18 -3.68 8.80
C ILE A 87 6.05 -3.47 9.80
N PRO A 88 6.35 -3.56 11.11
CA PRO A 88 5.34 -3.42 12.16
C PRO A 88 4.65 -2.04 12.14
N GLU A 89 3.36 -2.02 12.44
CA GLU A 89 2.54 -0.81 12.60
C GLU A 89 3.18 0.21 13.54
N THR A 90 3.67 -0.25 14.69
CA THR A 90 4.33 0.60 15.68
C THR A 90 5.58 1.27 15.10
N THR A 91 6.31 0.58 14.22
CA THR A 91 7.48 1.15 13.54
C THR A 91 7.05 2.21 12.53
N VAL A 92 6.02 1.94 11.73
CA VAL A 92 5.51 2.90 10.74
C VAL A 92 4.96 4.16 11.41
N ARG A 93 4.18 4.01 12.49
CA ARG A 93 3.56 5.15 13.18
C ARG A 93 4.53 5.95 14.03
N ASN A 94 5.47 5.30 14.71
CA ASN A 94 6.36 5.99 15.65
C ASN A 94 7.67 6.46 15.01
N LEU A 95 8.08 5.85 13.89
CA LEU A 95 9.34 6.13 13.21
C LEU A 95 9.17 6.32 11.68
N PRO A 96 8.19 7.13 11.22
CA PRO A 96 7.87 7.24 9.79
C PRO A 96 9.06 7.69 8.94
N GLU A 97 9.89 8.60 9.44
CA GLU A 97 11.10 9.07 8.74
C GLU A 97 12.12 7.95 8.52
N LYS A 98 12.30 7.06 9.50
CA LYS A 98 13.22 5.92 9.37
C LYS A 98 12.68 4.88 8.39
N VAL A 99 11.35 4.72 8.33
CA VAL A 99 10.72 3.85 7.33
C VAL A 99 10.91 4.44 5.93
N ALA A 100 10.68 5.74 5.75
CA ALA A 100 10.93 6.42 4.48
C ALA A 100 12.40 6.32 4.03
N ASP A 101 13.35 6.59 4.94
CA ASP A 101 14.78 6.43 4.68
C ASP A 101 15.14 4.99 4.28
N ALA A 102 14.56 3.98 4.95
CA ALA A 102 14.74 2.59 4.57
C ALA A 102 14.22 2.29 3.16
N PHE A 103 13.07 2.87 2.76
CA PHE A 103 12.53 2.71 1.41
C PHE A 103 13.46 3.34 0.36
N PHE A 104 13.94 4.57 0.60
CA PHE A 104 14.85 5.24 -0.33
C PHE A 104 16.20 4.51 -0.45
N LYS A 105 16.71 3.95 0.65
CA LYS A 105 17.93 3.13 0.65
C LYS A 105 17.73 1.79 -0.05
N ALA A 106 16.62 1.09 0.23
CA ALA A 106 16.32 -0.23 -0.34
C ALA A 106 16.05 -0.16 -1.85
N ARG A 107 15.33 0.85 -2.31
CA ARG A 107 15.17 1.16 -3.75
C ARG A 107 16.53 1.39 -4.42
N GLY A 108 17.52 1.90 -3.69
CA GLY A 108 18.84 2.24 -4.23
C GLY A 108 18.84 3.50 -5.11
N GLN A 109 20.04 3.87 -5.58
CA GLN A 109 20.27 4.95 -6.55
C GLN A 109 20.64 4.38 -7.94
N SER A 110 20.03 3.26 -8.35
CA SER A 110 20.31 2.75 -9.68
C SER A 110 19.59 3.66 -10.69
N GLY A 111 20.35 4.31 -11.58
CA GLY A 111 19.81 5.15 -12.66
C GLY A 111 18.97 4.39 -13.70
N ASN A 112 18.56 3.15 -13.40
CA ASN A 112 17.84 2.23 -14.27
C ASN A 112 16.47 1.84 -13.71
N GLY A 113 15.78 2.74 -13.00
CA GLY A 113 14.40 2.51 -12.60
C GLY A 113 14.22 1.37 -11.59
N SER A 114 15.10 1.29 -10.59
CA SER A 114 14.92 0.35 -9.48
C SER A 114 13.54 0.56 -8.84
N LEU A 115 12.73 -0.49 -8.93
CA LEU A 115 11.36 -0.53 -8.46
C LEU A 115 11.33 -1.04 -7.02
N LEU A 116 10.77 -0.24 -6.11
CA LEU A 116 10.36 -0.73 -4.81
C LEU A 116 8.84 -0.84 -4.78
N LEU A 117 8.33 -1.95 -4.27
CA LEU A 117 6.91 -2.18 -4.07
C LEU A 117 6.57 -2.09 -2.58
N GLY A 118 5.48 -1.41 -2.28
CA GLY A 118 4.89 -1.38 -0.94
C GLY A 118 3.46 -1.89 -0.99
N HIS A 119 3.13 -2.76 -0.05
CA HIS A 119 1.81 -3.36 0.07
C HIS A 119 1.17 -2.97 1.40
N ILE A 120 -0.06 -2.48 1.34
CA ILE A 120 -0.94 -2.26 2.49
C ILE A 120 -1.95 -3.42 2.48
N VAL A 121 -1.50 -4.58 2.95
CA VAL A 121 -2.25 -5.84 2.88
C VAL A 121 -2.32 -6.57 4.23
N ALA A 122 -1.78 -5.96 5.27
CA ALA A 122 -1.83 -6.42 6.66
C ALA A 122 -2.74 -5.51 7.50
N GLY A 123 -2.69 -5.59 8.82
CA GLY A 123 -3.64 -4.90 9.70
C GLY A 123 -5.06 -5.44 9.56
N GLY A 124 -6.05 -4.73 10.12
CA GLY A 124 -7.46 -5.13 10.07
C GLY A 124 -7.67 -6.61 10.42
N GLN A 125 -8.39 -7.36 9.55
CA GLN A 125 -8.64 -8.80 9.74
C GLN A 125 -7.37 -9.66 9.81
N VAL A 126 -6.25 -9.24 9.23
CA VAL A 126 -4.98 -9.97 9.32
C VAL A 126 -4.37 -9.85 10.71
N SER A 127 -4.57 -8.73 11.41
CA SER A 127 -4.09 -8.55 12.78
C SER A 127 -4.90 -9.33 13.81
N HIS A 128 -6.14 -9.69 13.48
CA HIS A 128 -7.01 -10.44 14.37
C HIS A 128 -6.48 -11.86 14.61
N ILE A 129 -6.25 -12.18 15.88
CA ILE A 129 -5.85 -13.51 16.34
C ILE A 129 -7.13 -14.30 16.59
N SER A 130 -7.45 -15.24 15.70
CA SER A 130 -8.52 -16.19 15.94
C SER A 130 -8.04 -17.32 16.86
N ASN A 131 -8.97 -17.99 17.54
CA ASN A 131 -8.68 -19.20 18.32
C ASN A 131 -8.36 -20.43 17.42
N THR A 132 -8.18 -20.22 16.12
CA THR A 132 -7.85 -21.26 15.15
C THR A 132 -6.34 -21.30 14.96
N ASN A 133 -5.72 -22.40 15.37
CA ASN A 133 -4.30 -22.63 15.15
C ASN A 133 -3.98 -22.59 13.65
N ASN A 134 -2.99 -21.78 13.28
CA ASN A 134 -2.47 -21.68 11.93
C ASN A 134 -0.97 -21.39 11.97
N SER A 135 -0.26 -21.68 10.88
CA SER A 135 1.19 -21.50 10.77
C SER A 135 1.60 -20.17 10.13
N VAL A 136 0.71 -19.17 10.12
CA VAL A 136 1.03 -17.85 9.57
C VAL A 136 2.09 -17.19 10.44
N ASN A 137 3.15 -16.68 9.81
CA ASN A 137 4.23 -15.98 10.51
C ASN A 137 3.64 -14.87 11.42
N PRO A 138 3.95 -14.86 12.73
CA PRO A 138 3.43 -13.86 13.66
C PRO A 138 3.69 -12.40 13.25
N GLY A 139 4.72 -12.13 12.45
CA GLY A 139 5.00 -10.81 11.89
C GLY A 139 3.80 -10.21 11.15
N TRP A 140 2.97 -11.03 10.49
CA TRP A 140 1.75 -10.57 9.82
C TRP A 140 0.73 -9.95 10.78
N ARG A 141 0.71 -10.38 12.05
CA ARG A 141 -0.25 -9.87 13.05
C ARG A 141 0.06 -8.44 13.48
N THR A 142 1.30 -8.01 13.29
CA THR A 142 1.76 -6.67 13.71
C THR A 142 2.14 -5.78 12.54
N ALA A 143 2.24 -6.32 11.33
CA ALA A 143 2.61 -5.58 10.14
C ALA A 143 1.51 -4.61 9.71
N LEU A 144 1.94 -3.43 9.25
CA LEU A 144 1.10 -2.47 8.53
C LEU A 144 1.54 -2.33 7.06
N LEU A 145 2.85 -2.42 6.81
CA LEU A 145 3.43 -2.46 5.46
C LEU A 145 4.15 -3.77 5.20
N HIS A 146 4.06 -4.25 3.96
CA HIS A 146 4.96 -5.24 3.39
C HIS A 146 5.75 -4.59 2.26
N MET A 147 7.06 -4.50 2.43
CA MET A 147 7.98 -3.92 1.45
C MET A 147 8.63 -5.04 0.63
N VAL A 148 8.69 -4.88 -0.69
CA VAL A 148 9.38 -5.78 -1.62
C VAL A 148 10.34 -4.94 -2.46
N TYR A 149 11.60 -5.38 -2.56
CA TYR A 149 12.70 -4.63 -3.16
C TYR A 149 13.78 -5.56 -3.71
#